data_AF-A0A9R0RDP1-F1
#
_entry.id   AF-A0A9R0RDP1-F1
#
_cell.length_a   1.000
_cell.length_b   1.000
_cell.length_c   1.000
_cell.angle_alpha   90.00
_cell.angle_beta   90.00
_cell.angle_gamma   90.00
#
_symmetry.space_group_name_H-M   'P 1'
#
loop_
_entity.id
_entity.type
_entity.pdbx_description
1 polymer ?
#
loop_
_entity_poly.entity_id
_entity_poly.type
_entity_poly.pdbx_seq_one_letter_code
_entity_poly.pdbx_strand_id
1 'polypeptide(L)'
;MEAIQPCLTAVVKKELLKHQDQDVKVLLATCFCEITRITAPEAPYSDDVLRTIFRLIVGTFGGLADVNSHYFSRRVAILETVARYRACVVMLDPECNDLITDMFRTFLEIVRLFVMVYKGTIICRLAERHLHTFHCVICVVPRLIVF
;
A
#
# COMPACT_ATOMS: atom_id res chain seq x y z
N MET A 1 16.70 -18.29 -5.10
CA MET A 1 16.50 -17.36 -3.97
C MET A 1 17.81 -16.93 -3.29
N GLU A 2 18.91 -17.70 -3.38
CA GLU A 2 20.16 -17.39 -2.65
C GLU A 2 20.72 -15.97 -2.90
N ALA A 3 20.57 -15.43 -4.11
CA ALA A 3 21.04 -14.08 -4.43
C ALA A 3 20.31 -12.95 -3.68
N ILE A 4 19.02 -13.12 -3.34
CA ILE A 4 18.25 -12.11 -2.61
C ILE A 4 18.32 -12.30 -1.09
N GLN A 5 18.80 -13.46 -0.64
CA GLN A 5 18.81 -13.83 0.79
C GLN A 5 19.50 -12.80 1.69
N PRO A 6 20.66 -12.23 1.35
CA PRO A 6 21.29 -11.19 2.16
C PRO A 6 20.41 -9.96 2.33
N CYS A 7 19.72 -9.55 1.26
CA CYS A 7 18.77 -8.44 1.29
C CYS A 7 17.57 -8.78 2.16
N LEU A 8 16.98 -9.98 2.00
CA LEU A 8 15.83 -10.40 2.80
C LEU A 8 16.11 -10.33 4.29
N THR A 9 17.28 -10.79 4.73
CA THR A 9 17.70 -10.74 6.13
C THR A 9 18.02 -9.33 6.60
N ALA A 10 18.59 -8.48 5.74
CA ALA A 10 18.97 -7.12 6.12
C ALA A 10 17.75 -6.21 6.36
N VAL A 11 16.71 -6.29 5.52
CA VAL A 11 15.58 -5.34 5.56
C VAL A 11 14.63 -5.57 6.74
N VAL A 12 14.61 -6.77 7.34
CA VAL A 12 13.76 -7.10 8.49
C VAL A 12 14.41 -6.83 9.85
N LYS A 13 15.59 -6.22 9.86
CA LYS A 13 16.25 -5.77 11.10
C LYS A 13 15.32 -4.84 11.90
N LYS A 14 15.27 -5.03 13.22
CA LYS A 14 14.34 -4.32 14.11
C LYS A 14 14.52 -2.80 14.03
N GLU A 15 15.75 -2.34 13.82
CA GLU A 15 16.12 -0.94 13.67
C GLU A 15 15.45 -0.31 12.44
N LEU A 16 15.28 -1.07 11.36
CA LEU A 16 14.60 -0.63 10.14
C LEU A 16 13.07 -0.73 10.31
N LEU A 17 12.56 -1.87 10.80
CA LEU A 17 11.12 -2.07 10.97
C LEU A 17 10.48 -1.10 11.98
N LYS A 18 11.24 -0.65 12.98
CA LYS A 18 10.79 0.31 14.01
C LYS A 18 11.28 1.74 13.76
N HIS A 19 11.89 1.99 12.60
CA HIS A 19 12.38 3.31 12.26
C HIS A 19 11.22 4.32 12.24
N GLN A 20 11.42 5.51 12.78
CA GLN A 20 10.33 6.50 12.92
C GLN A 20 10.17 7.40 11.70
N ASP A 21 11.27 7.64 10.99
CA ASP A 21 11.32 8.48 9.80
C ASP A 21 10.36 7.99 8.70
N GLN A 22 9.64 8.92 8.09
CA GLN A 22 8.61 8.62 7.11
C GLN A 22 9.21 8.24 5.74
N ASP A 23 10.34 8.83 5.32
CA ASP A 23 11.03 8.45 4.08
C ASP A 23 11.42 6.98 4.18
N VAL A 24 12.06 6.60 5.29
CA VAL A 24 12.48 5.21 5.54
C VAL A 24 11.28 4.26 5.51
N LYS A 25 10.16 4.61 6.15
CA LYS A 25 8.95 3.76 6.16
C LYS A 25 8.38 3.53 4.75
N VAL A 26 8.27 4.58 3.93
CA VAL A 26 7.72 4.45 2.56
C VAL A 26 8.70 3.70 1.65
N LEU A 27 10.01 3.91 1.81
CA LEU A 27 11.03 3.15 1.09
C LEU A 27 10.98 1.66 1.46
N LEU A 28 10.95 1.33 2.75
CA LEU A 28 10.82 -0.05 3.23
C LEU A 28 9.53 -0.69 2.73
N ALA A 29 8.39 0.01 2.80
CA ALA A 29 7.12 -0.48 2.25
C ALA A 29 7.22 -0.79 0.74
N THR A 30 7.93 0.05 -0.02
CA THR A 30 8.18 -0.20 -1.45
C THR A 30 8.99 -1.48 -1.65
N CYS A 31 10.09 -1.64 -0.91
CA CYS A 31 10.94 -2.83 -0.98
C CYS A 31 10.15 -4.08 -0.59
N PHE A 32 9.42 -4.03 0.52
CA PHE A 32 8.65 -5.17 0.98
C PHE A 32 7.53 -5.56 0.04
N CYS A 33 6.83 -4.58 -0.54
CA CYS A 33 5.77 -4.85 -1.52
C CYS A 33 6.30 -5.65 -2.71
N GLU A 34 7.48 -5.28 -3.23
CA GLU A 34 8.14 -6.03 -4.30
C GLU A 34 8.69 -7.38 -3.83
N ILE A 35 9.29 -7.46 -2.63
CA ILE A 35 9.75 -8.73 -2.06
C ILE A 35 8.59 -9.71 -1.96
N THR A 36 7.49 -9.32 -1.32
CA THR A 36 6.32 -10.20 -1.16
C THR A 36 5.72 -10.61 -2.49
N ARG A 37 5.77 -9.74 -3.51
CA ARG A 37 5.33 -10.09 -4.87
C ARG A 37 6.24 -11.13 -5.52
N ILE A 38 7.56 -10.97 -5.40
CA ILE A 38 8.56 -11.82 -6.06
C ILE A 38 8.64 -13.20 -5.41
N THR A 39 8.49 -13.25 -4.09
CA THR A 39 8.61 -14.49 -3.33
C THR A 39 7.32 -15.28 -3.31
N ALA A 40 6.16 -14.66 -3.56
CA ALA A 40 4.91 -15.39 -3.65
C ALA A 40 4.99 -16.52 -4.71
N PRO A 41 4.43 -17.72 -4.43
CA PRO A 41 3.61 -18.05 -3.26
C PRO A 41 4.41 -18.40 -1.98
N GLU A 42 5.70 -18.70 -2.07
CA GLU A 42 6.50 -19.08 -0.90
C GLU A 42 6.88 -17.87 -0.03
N ALA A 43 6.34 -17.80 1.18
CA ALA A 43 6.64 -16.72 2.09
C ALA A 43 8.12 -16.71 2.54
N PRO A 44 8.84 -15.58 2.41
CA PRO A 44 10.26 -15.49 2.77
C PRO A 44 10.48 -15.30 4.27
N TYR A 45 9.40 -15.08 5.04
CA TYR A 45 9.43 -14.75 6.47
C TYR A 45 8.30 -15.47 7.21
N SER A 46 8.39 -15.52 8.54
CA SER A 46 7.31 -16.01 9.40
C SER A 46 6.13 -15.04 9.43
N ASP A 47 4.96 -15.55 9.80
CA ASP A 47 3.70 -14.79 9.83
C ASP A 47 3.77 -13.52 10.69
N ASP A 48 4.47 -13.56 11.83
CA ASP A 48 4.69 -12.38 12.69
C ASP A 48 5.43 -11.24 11.96
N VAL A 49 6.43 -11.61 11.16
CA VAL A 49 7.22 -10.66 10.38
C VAL A 49 6.41 -10.18 9.19
N LEU A 50 5.69 -11.07 8.50
CA LEU A 50 4.79 -10.71 7.40
C LEU A 50 3.70 -9.76 7.86
N ARG A 51 3.06 -10.01 9.00
CA ARG A 51 2.04 -9.12 9.59
C ARG A 51 2.62 -7.73 9.88
N THR A 52 3.86 -7.67 10.38
CA THR A 52 4.57 -6.38 10.59
C THR A 52 4.82 -5.66 9.27
N ILE A 53 5.25 -6.38 8.23
CA ILE A 53 5.48 -5.86 6.88
C ILE A 53 4.17 -5.36 6.27
N PHE A 54 3.10 -6.14 6.30
CA PHE A 54 1.82 -5.75 5.75
C PHE A 54 1.23 -4.53 6.47
N ARG A 55 1.42 -4.44 7.79
CA ARG A 55 1.03 -3.24 8.54
C ARG A 55 1.77 -2.00 8.05
N LEU A 56 3.07 -2.13 7.73
CA LEU A 56 3.84 -1.03 7.16
C LEU A 56 3.32 -0.64 5.77
N ILE A 57 3.04 -1.61 4.89
CA ILE A 57 2.50 -1.39 3.55
C ILE A 57 1.13 -0.71 3.63
N VAL A 58 0.18 -1.29 4.36
CA VAL A 58 -1.18 -0.75 4.54
C VAL A 58 -1.14 0.66 5.15
N GLY A 59 -0.26 0.87 6.13
CA GLY A 59 -0.07 2.18 6.76
C GLY A 59 0.38 3.27 5.80
N THR A 60 0.99 2.93 4.65
CA THR A 60 1.34 3.94 3.64
C THR A 60 0.13 4.55 2.93
N PHE A 61 -0.99 3.83 2.87
CA PHE A 61 -2.15 4.23 2.09
C PHE A 61 -2.93 5.40 2.68
N GLY A 62 -2.89 5.61 4.01
CA GLY A 62 -3.50 6.79 4.63
C GLY A 62 -2.93 8.10 4.06
N GLY A 63 -1.68 8.06 3.61
CA GLY A 63 -1.02 9.17 2.97
C GLY A 63 -1.42 9.45 1.52
N LEU A 64 -2.32 8.69 0.92
CA LEU A 64 -2.88 8.97 -0.43
C LEU A 64 -3.89 10.13 -0.41
N ALA A 65 -4.37 10.52 0.77
CA ALA A 65 -5.20 11.72 0.92
C ALA A 65 -4.42 13.02 0.63
N ASP A 66 -3.10 13.00 0.86
CA ASP A 66 -2.20 14.14 0.57
C ASP A 66 -1.52 13.97 -0.79
N VAL A 67 -2.19 14.49 -1.82
CA VAL A 67 -1.74 14.50 -3.22
C VAL A 67 -0.54 15.41 -3.50
N ASN A 68 -0.23 16.33 -2.58
CA ASN A 68 0.92 17.23 -2.71
C ASN A 68 2.18 16.65 -2.04
N SER A 69 2.03 15.53 -1.33
CA SER A 69 3.14 14.81 -0.72
C SER A 69 4.16 14.36 -1.77
N HIS A 70 5.45 14.55 -1.50
CA HIS A 70 6.53 14.03 -2.36
C HIS A 70 6.55 12.48 -2.42
N TYR A 71 5.84 11.80 -1.51
CA TYR A 71 5.66 10.36 -1.52
C TYR A 71 4.48 9.87 -2.35
N PHE A 72 3.64 10.76 -2.85
CA PHE A 72 2.36 10.39 -3.44
C PHE A 72 2.50 9.37 -4.57
N SER A 73 3.39 9.63 -5.53
CA SER A 73 3.67 8.71 -6.65
C SER A 73 4.16 7.33 -6.20
N ARG A 74 4.99 7.29 -5.15
CA ARG A 74 5.51 6.05 -4.57
C ARG A 74 4.40 5.24 -3.88
N ARG A 75 3.50 5.92 -3.14
CA ARG A 75 2.33 5.28 -2.52
C ARG A 75 1.37 4.70 -3.56
N VAL A 76 1.17 5.40 -4.68
CA VAL A 76 0.40 4.90 -5.82
C VAL A 76 1.05 3.65 -6.41
N ALA A 77 2.38 3.67 -6.63
CA ALA A 77 3.09 2.50 -7.14
C ALA A 77 2.98 1.28 -6.21
N ILE A 78 3.08 1.47 -4.89
CA ILE A 78 2.84 0.42 -3.90
C ILE A 78 1.41 -0.15 -4.05
N LEU A 79 0.40 0.73 -4.12
CA LEU A 79 -0.99 0.31 -4.27
C LEU A 79 -1.22 -0.51 -5.56
N GLU A 80 -0.64 -0.06 -6.68
CA GLU A 80 -0.70 -0.77 -7.95
C GLU A 80 -0.06 -2.15 -7.88
N THR A 81 1.11 -2.26 -7.23
CA THR A 81 1.77 -3.55 -7.01
C THR A 81 0.89 -4.46 -6.16
N VAL A 82 0.42 -4.01 -4.98
CA VAL A 82 -0.46 -4.78 -4.08
C VAL A 82 -1.67 -5.35 -4.81
N ALA A 83 -2.31 -4.59 -5.68
CA ALA A 83 -3.43 -5.08 -6.46
C ALA A 83 -3.04 -6.03 -7.59
N ARG A 84 -1.92 -5.78 -8.26
CA ARG A 84 -1.46 -6.59 -9.39
C ARG A 84 -1.23 -8.05 -8.97
N TYR A 85 -0.64 -8.27 -7.79
CA TYR A 85 -0.40 -9.62 -7.28
C TYR A 85 -1.47 -10.13 -6.31
N ARG A 86 -2.59 -9.41 -6.17
CA ARG A 86 -3.71 -9.77 -5.29
C ARG A 86 -3.26 -9.99 -3.84
N ALA A 87 -2.52 -9.02 -3.30
CA ALA A 87 -1.89 -9.11 -1.99
C ALA A 87 -2.83 -9.53 -0.86
N CYS A 88 -4.12 -9.16 -0.89
CA CYS A 88 -4.98 -9.56 0.21
C CYS A 88 -5.22 -11.08 0.27
N VAL A 89 -5.09 -11.85 -0.82
CA VAL A 89 -5.05 -13.33 -0.73
C VAL A 89 -3.89 -13.76 0.14
N VAL A 90 -2.70 -13.20 -0.13
CA VAL A 90 -1.47 -13.49 0.63
C VAL A 90 -1.62 -13.06 2.09
N MET A 91 -2.40 -12.02 2.37
CA MET A 91 -2.67 -11.56 3.74
C MET A 91 -3.66 -12.44 4.51
N LEU A 92 -4.42 -13.32 3.85
CA LEU A 92 -5.34 -14.24 4.53
C LEU A 92 -4.59 -15.32 5.31
N ASP A 93 -3.46 -15.80 4.78
CA ASP A 93 -2.65 -16.86 5.37
C ASP A 93 -2.10 -16.48 6.77
N PRO A 94 -1.44 -15.33 6.98
CA PRO A 94 -1.05 -14.85 8.31
C PRO A 94 -2.20 -14.18 9.10
N GLU A 95 -3.46 -14.48 8.75
CA GLU A 95 -4.69 -13.99 9.40
C GLU A 95 -4.79 -12.46 9.54
N CYS A 96 -4.34 -11.69 8.54
CA CYS A 96 -4.30 -10.22 8.57
C CYS A 96 -5.63 -9.53 8.20
N ASN A 97 -6.77 -10.09 8.60
CA ASN A 97 -8.12 -9.59 8.29
C ASN A 97 -8.37 -8.16 8.81
N ASP A 98 -7.77 -7.81 9.94
CA ASP A 98 -7.77 -6.46 10.52
C ASP A 98 -7.14 -5.45 9.57
N LEU A 99 -5.97 -5.78 9.01
CA LEU A 99 -5.26 -4.90 8.07
C LEU A 99 -6.01 -4.72 6.74
N ILE A 100 -6.65 -5.79 6.26
CA ILE A 100 -7.52 -5.72 5.07
C ILE A 100 -8.67 -4.75 5.33
N THR A 101 -9.29 -4.85 6.51
CA THR A 101 -10.39 -3.96 6.92
C THR A 101 -9.93 -2.51 7.02
N ASP A 102 -8.77 -2.25 7.64
CA ASP A 102 -8.19 -0.91 7.77
C ASP A 102 -7.87 -0.29 6.41
N MET A 103 -7.36 -1.10 5.48
CA MET A 103 -7.11 -0.68 4.11
C MET A 103 -8.41 -0.23 3.42
N PHE A 104 -9.49 -1.01 3.51
CA PHE A 104 -10.79 -0.62 2.95
C PHE A 104 -11.36 0.64 3.58
N ARG A 105 -11.27 0.78 4.91
CA ARG A 105 -11.70 2.01 5.61
C ARG A 105 -10.94 3.23 5.10
N THR A 106 -9.62 3.11 5.01
CA THR A 106 -8.73 4.16 4.48
C THR A 106 -9.16 4.59 3.07
N PHE A 107 -9.41 3.64 2.17
CA PHE A 107 -9.84 3.95 0.81
C PHE A 107 -11.22 4.61 0.76
N LEU A 108 -12.17 4.17 1.58
CA LEU A 108 -13.50 4.80 1.66
C LEU A 108 -13.42 6.24 2.17
N GLU A 109 -12.55 6.52 3.14
CA GLU A 109 -12.29 7.88 3.63
C GLU A 109 -11.69 8.76 2.55
N ILE A 110 -10.67 8.29 1.83
CA ILE A 110 -10.06 9.00 0.71
C ILE A 110 -11.11 9.32 -0.36
N VAL A 111 -11.92 8.32 -0.75
CA VAL A 111 -13.00 8.52 -1.73
C VAL A 111 -13.97 9.60 -1.27
N ARG A 112 -14.37 9.60 0.00
CA ARG A 112 -15.27 10.61 0.57
C ARG A 112 -14.66 12.01 0.58
N LEU A 113 -13.39 12.16 0.96
CA LEU A 113 -12.72 13.46 1.02
C LEU A 113 -12.74 14.15 -0.34
N PHE A 114 -12.38 13.43 -1.40
CA PHE A 114 -12.41 13.99 -2.74
C PHE A 114 -13.85 14.23 -3.22
N VAL A 115 -14.80 13.31 -3.01
CA VAL A 115 -16.22 13.53 -3.40
C VAL A 115 -16.83 14.75 -2.72
N MET A 116 -16.50 15.01 -1.44
CA MET A 116 -16.94 16.22 -0.74
C MET A 116 -16.29 17.48 -1.33
N VAL A 117 -15.01 17.45 -1.68
CA VAL A 117 -14.34 18.55 -2.40
C VAL A 117 -14.97 18.79 -3.79
N TYR A 118 -15.48 17.75 -4.45
CA TYR A 118 -16.19 17.85 -5.74
C TYR A 118 -17.63 18.40 -5.65
N LYS A 119 -18.22 18.52 -4.44
CA LYS A 119 -19.60 18.99 -4.23
C LYS A 119 -19.69 20.44 -3.71
N GLY A 120 -18.79 21.33 -4.16
CA GLY A 120 -18.80 22.76 -3.81
C GLY A 120 -18.71 23.75 -4.98
N THR A 121 -18.26 23.37 -6.18
CA THR A 121 -18.26 24.22 -7.39
C THR A 121 -18.17 23.36 -8.65
N ILE A 122 -19.07 23.60 -9.63
CA ILE A 122 -19.14 22.91 -10.92
C ILE A 122 -18.28 23.65 -11.94
N ILE A 123 -16.99 23.34 -12.11
CA ILE A 123 -16.24 23.71 -13.33
C ILE A 123 -15.22 22.62 -13.72
N CYS A 124 -15.46 22.03 -14.90
CA CYS A 124 -14.69 21.02 -15.62
C CYS A 124 -13.28 21.43 -16.09
N ARG A 125 -12.40 21.97 -15.22
CA ARG A 125 -10.96 22.11 -15.54
C ARG A 125 -9.99 21.66 -14.45
N LEU A 126 -10.47 21.08 -13.36
CA LEU A 126 -9.65 20.45 -12.31
C LEU A 126 -9.64 18.91 -12.36
N ALA A 127 -10.09 18.32 -13.47
CA ALA A 127 -10.10 16.88 -13.68
C ALA A 127 -8.73 16.30 -14.07
N GLU A 128 -7.71 17.10 -14.36
CA GLU A 128 -6.42 16.55 -14.84
C GLU A 128 -5.43 16.20 -13.72
N ARG A 129 -5.49 16.85 -12.54
CA ARG A 129 -4.49 16.63 -11.47
C ARG A 129 -4.85 15.59 -10.41
N HIS A 130 -6.14 15.42 -10.11
CA HIS A 130 -6.60 14.51 -9.04
C HIS A 130 -7.34 13.28 -9.54
N LEU A 131 -7.67 13.22 -10.85
CA LEU A 131 -8.25 12.02 -11.47
C LEU A 131 -7.28 10.85 -11.37
N HIS A 132 -5.96 11.05 -11.38
CA HIS A 132 -5.03 9.94 -11.27
C HIS A 132 -5.13 9.25 -9.90
N THR A 133 -5.28 9.99 -8.80
CA THR A 133 -5.54 9.42 -7.47
C THR A 133 -6.87 8.70 -7.42
N PHE A 134 -7.91 9.34 -7.96
CA PHE A 134 -9.28 8.83 -7.92
C PHE A 134 -9.45 7.59 -8.80
N HIS A 135 -8.90 7.61 -10.00
CA HIS A 135 -8.80 6.49 -10.93
C HIS A 135 -7.90 5.40 -10.38
N CYS A 136 -6.76 5.70 -9.75
CA CYS A 136 -5.95 4.67 -9.09
C CYS A 136 -6.75 4.00 -7.97
N VAL A 137 -7.33 4.72 -7.00
CA VAL A 137 -8.10 4.07 -5.93
C VAL A 137 -9.34 3.33 -6.50
N ILE A 138 -10.13 3.96 -7.37
CA ILE A 138 -11.35 3.33 -7.91
C ILE A 138 -11.08 2.18 -8.89
N CYS A 139 -10.00 2.20 -9.67
CA CYS A 139 -9.70 1.11 -10.62
C CYS A 139 -8.86 0.01 -9.99
N VAL A 140 -8.07 0.33 -8.96
CA VAL A 140 -7.16 -0.62 -8.30
C VAL A 140 -7.85 -1.34 -7.14
N VAL A 141 -8.73 -0.67 -6.38
CA VAL A 141 -9.47 -1.28 -5.26
C VAL A 141 -10.41 -2.41 -5.67
N PRO A 142 -11.19 -2.34 -6.77
CA PRO A 142 -11.97 -3.48 -7.25
C PRO A 142 -11.10 -4.70 -7.60
N ARG A 143 -9.88 -4.50 -8.09
CA ARG A 143 -8.92 -5.60 -8.33
C ARG A 143 -8.43 -6.26 -7.03
N LEU A 144 -8.53 -5.54 -5.91
CA LEU A 144 -8.33 -6.07 -4.56
C LEU A 144 -9.60 -6.67 -3.94
N ILE A 145 -10.79 -6.54 -4.55
CA ILE A 145 -12.07 -7.06 -4.01
C ILE A 145 -12.50 -8.34 -4.74
N VAL A 146 -12.15 -8.49 -6.03
CA VAL A 146 -12.43 -9.71 -6.80
C VAL A 146 -11.41 -10.78 -6.41
N PHE A 147 -11.62 -11.40 -5.25
CA PHE A 147 -10.97 -12.64 -4.83
C PHE A 147 -11.70 -13.87 -5.38
#